data_AF-A0A3D0CD91-F1
#
_entry.id   AF-A0A3D0CD91-F1
#
_cell.length_a   1.000
_cell.length_b   1.000
_cell.length_c   1.000
_cell.angle_alpha   90.00
_cell.angle_beta   90.00
_cell.angle_gamma   90.00
#
_symmetry.space_group_name_H-M   'P 1'
#
loop_
_entity.id
_entity.type
_entity.pdbx_description
1 polymer ?
#
loop_
_entity_poly.entity_id
_entity_poly.type
_entity_poly.pdbx_seq_one_letter_code
_entity_poly.pdbx_strand_id
1 'polypeptide(L)'
;TSVINSGNHYLALLAACKKNNAEQALQLILPWLRQLLTVNKSGLEINNIAQAQEIIQEQNFATALNDLQQHLYGKSAIDGAPSWQGSALLNAIQIVNKQQSEKVNSHQILPLNP
;
A
#
# COMPACT_ATOMS: atom_id res chain seq x y z
N THR A 1 -10.35 10.32 -22.75
CA THR A 1 -11.01 9.19 -22.05
C THR A 1 -10.07 8.64 -21.00
N SER A 2 -10.02 9.26 -19.83
CA SER A 2 -9.16 8.80 -18.73
C SER A 2 -10.04 8.03 -17.75
N VAL A 3 -10.36 6.79 -18.11
CA VAL A 3 -11.03 5.87 -17.19
C VAL A 3 -10.03 5.60 -16.08
N ILE A 4 -10.40 6.03 -14.90
CA ILE A 4 -9.68 5.97 -13.65
C ILE A 4 -9.07 4.57 -13.51
N ASN A 5 -7.75 4.48 -13.71
CA ASN A 5 -6.92 3.27 -13.73
C ASN A 5 -6.74 2.70 -12.30
N SER A 6 -7.76 2.85 -11.45
CA SER A 6 -7.61 2.75 -10.01
C SER A 6 -7.82 1.37 -9.44
N GLY A 7 -8.62 0.54 -10.09
CA GLY A 7 -8.63 -0.89 -9.81
C GLY A 7 -7.31 -1.56 -10.18
N ASN A 8 -6.61 -1.05 -11.19
CA ASN A 8 -5.49 -1.76 -11.79
C ASN A 8 -4.21 -1.72 -10.94
N HIS A 9 -3.87 -0.60 -10.30
CA HIS A 9 -2.68 -0.56 -9.43
C HIS A 9 -2.83 -1.47 -8.20
N TYR A 10 -4.01 -1.48 -7.57
CA TYR A 10 -4.29 -2.37 -6.44
C TYR A 10 -4.23 -3.85 -6.86
N LEU A 11 -4.94 -4.23 -7.93
CA LEU A 11 -4.95 -5.62 -8.41
C LEU A 11 -3.57 -6.08 -8.90
N ALA A 12 -2.82 -5.21 -9.59
CA ALA A 12 -1.46 -5.50 -10.03
C ALA A 12 -0.52 -5.66 -8.82
N LEU A 13 -0.67 -4.83 -7.79
CA LEU A 13 0.11 -4.93 -6.56
C LEU A 13 -0.19 -6.24 -5.81
N LEU A 14 -1.47 -6.63 -5.69
CA LEU A 14 -1.84 -7.92 -5.11
C LEU A 14 -1.25 -9.09 -5.92
N ALA A 15 -1.27 -9.00 -7.25
CA ALA A 15 -0.68 -10.01 -8.12
C ALA A 15 0.84 -10.09 -7.96
N ALA A 16 1.53 -8.95 -7.86
CA ALA A 16 2.97 -8.91 -7.62
C ALA A 16 3.35 -9.55 -6.27
N CYS A 17 2.58 -9.25 -5.21
CA CYS A 17 2.77 -9.88 -3.90
C CYS A 17 2.54 -11.40 -3.96
N LYS A 18 1.45 -11.86 -4.61
CA LYS A 18 1.17 -13.30 -4.79
C LYS A 18 2.24 -14.04 -5.60
N LYS A 19 2.86 -13.36 -6.55
CA LYS A 19 3.96 -13.89 -7.37
C LYS A 19 5.32 -13.78 -6.69
N ASN A 20 5.39 -13.28 -5.45
CA ASN A 20 6.64 -12.98 -4.76
C ASN A 20 7.58 -12.08 -5.57
N ASN A 21 7.03 -11.23 -6.43
CA ASN A 21 7.82 -10.31 -7.25
C ASN A 21 8.01 -9.01 -6.48
N ALA A 22 9.10 -8.95 -5.72
CA ALA A 22 9.45 -7.81 -4.88
C ALA A 22 9.64 -6.51 -5.68
N GLU A 23 10.33 -6.55 -6.81
CA GLU A 23 10.58 -5.37 -7.64
C GLU A 23 9.27 -4.75 -8.15
N GLN A 24 8.40 -5.59 -8.72
CA GLN A 24 7.09 -5.13 -9.19
C GLN A 24 6.21 -4.64 -8.03
N ALA A 25 6.26 -5.30 -6.87
CA ALA A 25 5.52 -4.85 -5.69
C ALA A 25 5.97 -3.44 -5.27
N LEU A 26 7.28 -3.18 -5.21
CA LEU A 26 7.81 -1.87 -4.85
C LEU A 26 7.42 -0.78 -5.88
N GLN A 27 7.49 -1.08 -7.17
CA GLN A 27 7.12 -0.15 -8.24
C GLN A 27 5.62 0.23 -8.19
N LEU A 28 4.76 -0.70 -7.78
CA LEU A 28 3.31 -0.50 -7.74
C LEU A 28 2.82 0.10 -6.41
N ILE A 29 3.61 0.03 -5.34
CA ILE A 29 3.17 0.45 -4.01
C ILE A 29 2.93 1.95 -3.93
N LEU A 30 3.84 2.78 -4.47
CA LEU A 30 3.70 4.24 -4.41
C LEU A 30 2.52 4.75 -5.26
N PRO A 31 2.32 4.30 -6.52
CA PRO A 31 1.13 4.62 -7.30
C PRO A 31 -0.18 4.22 -6.60
N TRP A 32 -0.22 3.04 -5.97
CA TRP A 32 -1.38 2.60 -5.19
C TRP A 32 -1.61 3.47 -3.94
N LEU A 33 -0.58 3.80 -3.19
CA LEU A 33 -0.67 4.65 -1.99
C LEU A 33 -1.15 6.06 -2.33
N ARG A 34 -0.60 6.65 -3.39
CA ARG A 34 -1.06 7.94 -3.93
C ARG A 34 -2.56 7.89 -4.13
N GLN A 35 -3.02 6.94 -4.94
CA GLN A 35 -4.43 6.79 -5.19
C GLN A 35 -5.26 6.58 -3.91
N LEU A 36 -4.85 5.66 -3.03
CA LEU A 36 -5.61 5.35 -1.82
C LEU A 36 -5.82 6.59 -0.95
N LEU A 37 -4.79 7.42 -0.80
CA LEU A 37 -4.80 8.56 0.11
C LEU A 37 -5.32 9.85 -0.53
N THR A 38 -5.21 10.00 -1.86
CA THR A 38 -5.64 11.22 -2.56
C THR A 38 -7.09 11.21 -3.02
N VAL A 39 -7.77 10.05 -3.07
CA VAL A 39 -9.17 9.95 -3.57
C VAL A 39 -10.13 10.90 -2.83
N ASN A 40 -9.88 11.26 -1.58
CA ASN A 40 -10.76 12.12 -0.78
C ASN A 40 -10.06 13.35 -0.16
N LYS A 41 -8.80 13.62 -0.52
CA LYS A 41 -8.02 14.74 0.02
C LYS A 41 -7.44 15.59 -1.10
N SER A 42 -8.23 16.56 -1.54
CA SER A 42 -7.80 17.58 -2.49
C SER A 42 -6.60 18.35 -1.91
N GLY A 43 -5.45 18.24 -2.56
CA GLY A 43 -4.20 18.91 -2.16
C GLY A 43 -3.21 18.07 -1.34
N LEU A 44 -3.54 16.82 -0.99
CA LEU A 44 -2.56 15.92 -0.40
C LEU A 44 -1.69 15.31 -1.50
N GLU A 45 -0.39 15.61 -1.52
CA GLU A 45 0.55 15.04 -2.49
C GLU A 45 1.47 14.02 -1.80
N ILE A 46 1.27 12.74 -2.14
CA ILE A 46 2.14 11.65 -1.68
C ILE A 46 3.26 11.46 -2.69
N ASN A 47 4.49 11.85 -2.32
CA ASN A 47 5.66 11.77 -3.21
C ASN A 47 6.57 10.59 -2.88
N ASN A 48 6.46 10.03 -1.68
CA ASN A 48 7.25 8.87 -1.26
C ASN A 48 6.45 7.97 -0.30
N ILE A 49 6.98 6.76 -0.09
CA ILE A 49 6.35 5.73 0.74
C ILE A 49 6.35 6.15 2.22
N ALA A 50 7.41 6.82 2.70
CA ALA A 50 7.52 7.25 4.10
C ALA A 50 6.37 8.20 4.50
N GLN A 51 6.08 9.21 3.68
CA GLN A 51 4.94 10.11 3.88
C GLN A 51 3.61 9.35 3.95
N ALA A 52 3.43 8.33 3.11
CA ALA A 52 2.23 7.52 3.12
C ALA A 52 2.11 6.67 4.40
N GLN A 53 3.23 6.12 4.89
CA GLN A 53 3.28 5.36 6.13
C GLN A 53 2.91 6.23 7.35
N GLU A 54 3.34 7.50 7.38
CA GLU A 54 2.95 8.44 8.44
C GLU A 54 1.44 8.70 8.50
N ILE A 55 0.74 8.60 7.37
CA ILE A 55 -0.72 8.82 7.28
C ILE A 55 -1.50 7.55 7.57
N ILE A 56 -0.98 6.40 7.10
CA ILE A 56 -1.62 5.09 7.27
C ILE A 56 -1.52 4.64 8.73
N GLN A 57 -0.37 4.87 9.38
CA GLN A 57 -0.09 4.49 10.77
C GLN A 57 -0.41 3.01 11.07
N GLU A 58 -0.14 2.13 10.11
CA GLU A 58 -0.36 0.69 10.23
C GLU A 58 1.01 0.00 10.33
N GLN A 59 1.29 -0.59 11.49
CA GLN A 59 2.61 -1.11 11.83
C GLN A 59 2.99 -2.33 10.99
N ASN A 60 2.05 -3.22 10.68
CA ASN A 60 2.33 -4.42 9.89
C ASN A 60 2.71 -4.04 8.45
N PHE A 61 2.08 -3.01 7.89
CA PHE A 61 2.40 -2.44 6.60
C PHE A 61 3.80 -1.83 6.59
N ALA A 62 4.15 -1.08 7.64
CA ALA A 62 5.49 -0.53 7.76
C ALA A 62 6.57 -1.63 7.88
N THR A 63 6.31 -2.67 8.66
CA THR A 63 7.20 -3.82 8.80
C THR A 63 7.35 -4.56 7.47
N ALA A 64 6.24 -4.88 6.79
CA ALA A 64 6.27 -5.60 5.52
C ALA A 64 6.95 -4.82 4.38
N LEU A 65 6.84 -3.49 4.39
CA LEU A 65 7.59 -2.61 3.51
C LEU A 65 9.08 -2.60 3.80
N ASN A 66 9.47 -2.56 5.08
CA ASN A 66 10.86 -2.66 5.48
C ASN A 66 11.46 -4.01 5.05
N ASP A 67 10.74 -5.12 5.25
CA ASP A 67 11.16 -6.44 4.79
C ASP A 67 11.34 -6.49 3.26
N LEU A 68 10.41 -5.87 2.52
CA LEU A 68 10.53 -5.72 1.06
C LEU A 68 11.79 -4.93 0.66
N GLN A 69 12.04 -3.80 1.32
CA GLN A 69 13.20 -2.96 1.04
C GLN A 69 14.51 -3.64 1.44
N GLN A 70 14.55 -4.35 2.57
CA GLN A 70 15.72 -5.13 2.97
C GLN A 70 15.99 -6.29 2.02
N HIS A 71 14.96 -6.89 1.43
CA HIS A 71 15.18 -7.90 0.41
C HIS A 71 15.82 -7.32 -0.86
N LEU A 72 15.33 -6.16 -1.34
CA LEU A 72 15.79 -5.56 -2.60
C LEU A 72 17.12 -4.81 -2.47
N TYR A 73 17.36 -4.18 -1.33
CA TYR A 73 18.49 -3.27 -1.11
C TYR A 73 19.36 -3.63 0.09
N GLY A 74 18.94 -4.61 0.89
CA GLY A 74 19.71 -5.06 2.04
C GLY A 74 20.93 -5.88 1.62
N LYS A 75 21.92 -5.92 2.51
CA LYS A 75 23.17 -6.67 2.30
C LYS A 75 22.97 -8.17 2.14
N SER A 76 21.77 -8.69 2.43
CA SER A 76 21.41 -10.11 2.40
C SER A 76 20.85 -10.59 1.07
N ALA A 77 20.89 -9.79 -0.01
CA ALA A 77 20.65 -10.26 -1.39
C ALA A 77 21.78 -11.18 -1.91
N ILE A 78 22.38 -11.96 -1.00
CA ILE A 78 23.44 -12.93 -1.21
C ILE A 78 22.78 -14.27 -1.55
N ASP A 79 23.40 -14.96 -2.50
CA ASP A 79 23.02 -16.27 -2.99
C ASP A 79 22.66 -17.22 -1.83
N GLY A 80 21.38 -17.61 -1.74
CA GLY A 80 20.85 -18.53 -0.71
C GLY A 80 19.97 -17.91 0.39
N ALA A 81 19.79 -16.59 0.44
CA ALA A 81 18.79 -15.98 1.31
C ALA A 81 17.36 -16.40 0.88
N PRO A 82 16.42 -16.63 1.83
CA PRO A 82 15.05 -16.97 1.48
C PRO A 82 14.46 -15.85 0.62
N SER A 83 13.96 -16.21 -0.56
CA SER A 83 13.25 -15.28 -1.45
C SER A 83 12.14 -14.59 -0.66
N TRP A 84 12.01 -13.27 -0.84
CA TRP A 84 10.95 -12.50 -0.18
C TRP A 84 9.59 -13.13 -0.45
N GLN A 85 8.76 -13.21 0.59
CA GLN A 85 7.41 -13.72 0.49
C GLN A 85 6.42 -12.57 0.58
N GLY A 86 5.64 -12.37 -0.48
CA GLY A 86 4.70 -11.27 -0.55
C GLY A 86 3.46 -11.44 0.32
N SER A 87 3.29 -12.56 1.02
CA SER A 87 2.15 -12.87 1.88
C SER A 87 1.92 -11.83 2.98
N ALA A 88 3.01 -11.40 3.65
CA ALA A 88 2.94 -10.41 4.73
C ALA A 88 2.49 -9.04 4.19
N LEU A 89 3.08 -8.62 3.08
CA LEU A 89 2.74 -7.36 2.42
C LEU A 89 1.32 -7.39 1.84
N LEU A 90 0.92 -8.50 1.22
CA LEU A 90 -0.43 -8.71 0.70
C LEU A 90 -1.47 -8.49 1.80
N ASN A 91 -1.29 -9.13 2.95
CA ASN A 91 -2.22 -9.01 4.07
C ASN A 91 -2.28 -7.57 4.59
N ALA A 92 -1.11 -6.94 4.78
CA ALA A 92 -1.04 -5.55 5.23
C ALA A 92 -1.73 -4.58 4.25
N ILE A 93 -1.50 -4.73 2.95
CA ILE A 93 -2.17 -3.94 1.90
C ILE A 93 -3.69 -4.09 1.97
N GLN A 94 -4.19 -5.32 2.16
CA GLN A 94 -5.64 -5.56 2.27
C GLN A 94 -6.23 -4.88 3.52
N ILE A 95 -5.54 -4.95 4.65
CA ILE A 95 -5.93 -4.29 5.90
C ILE A 95 -5.97 -2.77 5.69
N VAL A 96 -4.90 -2.19 5.15
CA VAL A 96 -4.80 -0.74 4.88
C VAL A 96 -5.90 -0.29 3.91
N ASN A 97 -6.12 -1.02 2.81
CA ASN A 97 -7.16 -0.70 1.84
C ASN A 97 -8.56 -0.69 2.48
N LYS A 98 -8.84 -1.68 3.35
CA LYS A 98 -10.09 -1.76 4.09
C LYS A 98 -10.24 -0.59 5.08
N GLN A 99 -9.23 -0.35 5.91
CA GLN A 99 -9.23 0.73 6.91
C GLN A 99 -9.45 2.11 6.28
N GLN A 100 -8.78 2.40 5.16
CA GLN A 100 -8.95 3.68 4.48
C GLN A 100 -10.33 3.78 3.82
N SER A 101 -10.87 2.68 3.28
CA SER A 101 -12.25 2.65 2.75
C SER A 101 -13.30 2.86 3.86
N GLU A 102 -13.07 2.32 5.06
CA GLU A 102 -13.95 2.51 6.22
C GLU A 102 -13.89 3.94 6.76
N LYS A 103 -12.70 4.57 6.80
CA LYS A 103 -12.53 6.00 7.15
C LYS A 103 -13.26 6.96 6.20
N VAL A 104 -13.49 6.55 4.96
CA VAL A 104 -14.28 7.32 3.99
C VAL A 104 -15.78 7.22 4.31
N ASN A 105 -16.26 6.04 4.70
CA ASN A 105 -17.66 5.83 5.04
C ASN A 105 -18.08 6.44 6.39
N SER A 106 -17.16 6.50 7.37
CA SER A 106 -17.47 7.04 8.70
C SER A 106 -17.67 8.56 8.73
N HIS A 107 -17.25 9.30 7.70
CA HIS A 107 -17.56 10.73 7.55
C HIS A 107 -18.99 11.00 7.06
N GLN A 108 -19.79 9.97 6.74
CA GLN A 108 -21.17 10.14 6.27
C GLN A 108 -22.25 9.90 7.33
N ILE A 109 -21.89 9.68 8.60
CA ILE A 109 -22.90 9.56 9.67
C ILE A 109 -22.58 10.56 10.77
N LEU A 110 -22.83 11.83 10.47
CA LEU A 110 -23.33 12.76 11.49
C LEU A 110 -24.78 12.36 11.74
N PRO A 111 -25.16 11.79 12.90
CA PRO A 111 -26.54 11.90 13.33
C PRO A 111 -26.80 13.40 13.54
N LEU A 112 -27.44 14.02 12.55
CA LEU A 112 -28.09 15.33 12.72
C LEU A 112 -29.20 15.11 13.76
N ASN A 113 -28.93 15.59 14.96
CA ASN A 113 -29.84 15.59 16.09
C ASN A 113 -31.12 16.38 15.78
N PRO A 114 -32.19 16.08 16.50
CA PRO A 114 -32.64 17.02 17.53
C PRO A 114 -32.13 16.68 18.92
#